data_AF-A0A8D8BL81-F1
#
_entry.id   AF-A0A8D8BL81-F1
#
_cell.length_a   1.000
_cell.length_b   1.000
_cell.length_c   1.000
_cell.angle_alpha   90.00
_cell.angle_beta   90.00
_cell.angle_gamma   90.00
#
_symmetry.space_group_name_H-M   'P 1'
#
loop_
_entity.id
_entity.type
_entity.pdbx_description
1 polymer ?
#
loop_
_entity_poly.entity_id
_entity_poly.type
_entity_poly.pdbx_seq_one_letter_code
_entity_poly.pdbx_strand_id
1 'polypeptide(L)'
;MFQNTIKLISRLCSPIVQTSIRHYPAPVKRFYRKTGIISSNGRYEITLDQRKLKTPKGAPFYVESEPLAVAVATEWDAQKETIDRSSMHLTSLSSTVLDNPGGLKKMDIVNYLVNYITTDAILFHSSHEQRLKELQLAEWSPIVDWFNKRYDVELKATDGLEVPSLPPGTAMNISRYLSSYNEAA
;
A
#
# COMPACT_ATOMS: atom_id res chain seq x y z
N MET A 1 0.17 57.94 48.11
CA MET A 1 0.34 56.49 48.36
C MET A 1 -0.52 55.78 47.33
N PHE A 2 0.06 54.91 46.50
CA PHE A 2 -0.54 54.22 45.33
C PHE A 2 -0.89 55.17 44.17
N GLN A 3 -0.30 55.14 42.96
CA GLN A 3 -0.03 54.01 42.08
C GLN A 3 1.20 54.30 41.21
N ASN A 4 2.33 53.63 41.47
CA ASN A 4 3.54 53.77 40.67
C ASN A 4 4.18 52.38 40.46
N THR A 5 3.43 51.46 39.84
CA THR A 5 3.87 50.06 39.65
C THR A 5 3.22 49.38 38.43
N ILE A 6 3.04 50.07 37.30
CA ILE A 6 2.62 49.42 36.03
C ILE A 6 3.51 49.88 34.87
N LYS A 7 4.83 49.72 35.03
CA LYS A 7 5.79 49.90 33.92
C LYS A 7 6.87 48.81 33.85
N LEU A 8 6.68 47.65 34.49
CA LEU A 8 7.73 46.64 34.59
C LEU A 8 7.32 45.18 34.33
N ILE A 9 6.23 44.92 33.59
CA ILE A 9 5.84 43.54 33.22
C ILE A 9 5.37 43.46 31.76
N SER A 10 6.18 43.94 30.81
CA SER A 10 5.90 43.77 29.38
C SER A 10 7.09 43.27 28.56
N ARG A 11 8.14 42.72 29.18
CA ARG A 11 9.38 42.35 28.47
C ARG A 11 9.94 40.94 28.69
N LEU A 12 9.23 40.01 29.32
CA LEU A 12 9.80 38.68 29.63
C LEU A 12 8.94 37.46 29.24
N CYS A 13 8.13 37.56 28.19
CA CYS A 13 7.50 36.38 27.59
C CYS A 13 7.35 36.54 26.08
N SER A 14 8.46 36.34 25.36
CA SER A 14 8.37 35.89 23.98
C SER A 14 8.22 34.37 24.05
N PRO A 15 7.11 33.76 23.59
CA PRO A 15 7.07 32.32 23.44
C PRO A 15 8.12 31.94 22.41
N ILE A 16 9.09 31.11 22.79
CA ILE A 16 9.94 30.42 21.83
C ILE A 16 9.01 29.47 21.09
N VAL A 17 8.42 29.94 19.99
CA VAL A 17 7.73 29.07 19.04
C VAL A 17 8.82 28.27 18.36
N GLN A 18 9.15 27.11 18.91
CA GLN A 18 9.91 26.09 18.19
C GLN A 18 9.02 25.56 17.07
N THR A 19 8.98 26.29 15.95
CA THR A 19 8.47 25.76 14.69
C THR A 19 9.38 24.61 14.28
N SER A 20 8.91 23.37 14.43
CA SER A 20 9.57 22.21 13.87
C SER A 20 9.54 22.33 12.34
N ILE A 21 10.59 22.86 11.74
CA ILE A 21 10.72 22.90 10.28
C ILE A 21 11.09 21.50 9.84
N ARG A 22 10.14 20.79 9.21
CA ARG A 22 10.41 19.51 8.57
C ARG A 22 11.29 19.78 7.34
N HIS A 23 12.55 19.38 7.42
CA HIS A 23 13.47 19.45 6.30
C HIS A 23 13.22 18.25 5.39
N TYR A 24 12.40 18.44 4.36
CA TYR A 24 12.23 17.44 3.31
C TYR A 24 13.48 17.44 2.42
N PRO A 25 14.00 16.27 2.03
CA PRO A 25 15.05 16.20 1.03
C PRO A 25 14.58 16.86 -0.26
N ALA A 26 15.48 17.57 -0.93
CA ALA A 26 15.16 18.23 -2.19
C ALA A 26 14.65 17.21 -3.22
N PRO A 27 13.63 17.54 -4.02
CA PRO A 27 13.09 16.63 -5.03
C PRO A 27 14.16 16.28 -6.07
N VAL A 28 14.23 15.01 -6.44
CA VAL A 28 15.20 14.52 -7.43
C VAL A 28 14.80 15.05 -8.80
N LYS A 29 15.72 15.75 -9.49
CA LYS A 29 15.49 16.22 -10.87
C LYS A 29 15.47 15.05 -11.85
N ARG A 30 14.64 15.12 -12.89
CA ARG A 30 14.66 14.16 -14.01
C ARG A 30 16.04 14.20 -14.67
N PHE A 31 16.71 13.05 -14.70
CA PHE A 31 18.10 12.93 -15.16
C PHE A 31 18.24 12.15 -16.49
N TYR A 32 17.11 11.78 -17.10
CA TYR A 32 17.04 10.97 -18.33
C TYR A 32 16.09 11.62 -19.34
N ARG A 33 16.29 11.33 -20.63
CA ARG A 33 15.43 11.86 -21.70
C ARG A 33 14.43 10.84 -22.20
N LYS A 34 14.87 9.63 -22.50
CA LYS A 34 14.03 8.56 -23.08
C LYS A 34 13.87 7.42 -22.08
N THR A 35 12.71 6.78 -22.12
CA THR A 35 12.50 5.47 -21.48
C THR A 35 12.44 4.39 -22.56
N GLY A 36 12.87 3.19 -22.23
CA GLY A 36 12.87 2.04 -23.12
C GLY A 36 12.62 0.74 -22.37
N ILE A 37 12.38 -0.32 -23.13
CA ILE A 37 12.15 -1.66 -22.61
C ILE A 37 13.04 -2.62 -23.40
N ILE A 38 13.75 -3.49 -22.70
CA ILE A 38 14.56 -4.56 -23.29
C ILE A 38 13.98 -5.88 -22.80
N SER A 39 13.66 -6.77 -23.74
CA SER A 39 13.26 -8.14 -23.42
C SER A 39 14.45 -9.10 -23.48
N SER A 40 14.59 -9.95 -22.48
CA SER A 40 15.63 -10.98 -22.40
C SER A 40 15.14 -12.16 -21.56
N ASN A 41 15.22 -13.37 -22.11
CA ASN A 41 14.92 -14.62 -21.39
C ASN A 41 13.57 -14.61 -20.65
N GLY A 42 12.51 -14.04 -21.25
CA GLY A 42 11.19 -13.95 -20.65
C GLY A 42 11.02 -12.86 -19.58
N ARG A 43 12.00 -11.96 -19.44
CA ARG A 43 11.96 -10.80 -18.55
C ARG A 43 12.04 -9.51 -19.35
N TYR A 44 11.43 -8.46 -18.81
CA TYR A 44 11.43 -7.11 -19.35
C TYR A 44 12.15 -6.18 -18.39
N GLU A 45 13.23 -5.58 -18.86
CA GLU A 45 13.99 -4.57 -18.12
C GLU A 45 13.66 -3.18 -18.66
N ILE A 46 13.49 -2.22 -17.76
CA ILE A 46 13.27 -0.82 -18.14
C ILE A 46 14.63 -0.12 -18.26
N THR A 47 14.82 0.66 -19.31
CA THR A 47 15.98 1.52 -19.48
C THR A 47 15.61 2.99 -19.43
N LEU A 48 16.50 3.76 -18.82
CA LEU A 48 16.49 5.21 -18.84
C LEU A 48 17.68 5.65 -19.71
N ASP A 49 17.37 6.24 -20.86
CA ASP A 49 18.24 6.46 -22.02
C ASP A 49 18.89 5.15 -22.50
N GLN A 50 19.97 4.72 -21.86
CA GLN A 50 20.69 3.47 -22.15
C GLN A 50 21.10 2.71 -20.88
N ARG A 51 20.70 3.21 -19.71
CA ARG A 51 21.03 2.61 -18.41
C ARG A 51 19.86 1.80 -17.91
N LYS A 52 20.13 0.56 -17.49
CA LYS A 52 19.12 -0.30 -16.84
C LYS A 52 18.65 0.34 -15.54
N LEU A 53 17.34 0.38 -15.34
CA LEU A 53 16.73 0.80 -14.10
C LEU A 53 17.15 -0.17 -12.98
N LYS A 54 17.33 0.38 -11.79
CA LYS A 54 17.68 -0.38 -10.59
C LYS A 54 16.64 -0.15 -9.51
N THR A 55 16.47 -1.15 -8.67
CA THR A 55 15.68 -1.06 -7.44
C THR A 55 16.39 -0.18 -6.40
N PRO A 56 15.69 0.29 -5.35
CA PRO A 56 16.31 1.02 -4.24
C PRO A 56 17.50 0.29 -3.58
N LYS A 57 17.50 -1.04 -3.48
CA LYS A 57 18.67 -1.82 -3.00
C LYS A 57 19.77 -2.01 -4.06
N GLY A 58 19.57 -1.52 -5.28
CA GLY A 58 20.55 -1.54 -6.36
C GLY A 58 20.53 -2.79 -7.24
N ALA A 59 19.55 -3.68 -7.07
CA ALA A 59 19.35 -4.83 -7.93
C ALA A 59 18.80 -4.39 -9.31
N PRO A 60 18.99 -5.18 -10.38
CA PRO A 60 18.35 -4.91 -11.66
C PRO A 60 16.81 -4.90 -11.53
N PHE A 61 16.17 -3.85 -12.06
CA PHE A 61 14.71 -3.79 -12.11
C PHE A 61 14.22 -4.56 -13.35
N TYR A 62 13.43 -5.61 -13.12
CA TYR A 62 12.79 -6.38 -14.19
C TYR A 62 11.38 -6.81 -13.79
N VAL A 63 10.54 -7.06 -14.78
CA VAL A 63 9.21 -7.65 -14.62
C VAL A 63 9.01 -8.78 -15.61
N GLU A 64 8.11 -9.71 -15.33
CA GLU A 64 7.86 -10.89 -16.19
C GLU A 64 6.67 -10.67 -17.16
N SER A 65 5.98 -9.53 -17.02
CA SER A 65 4.82 -9.15 -17.82
C SER A 65 5.13 -7.94 -18.71
N GLU A 66 4.96 -8.10 -20.04
CA GLU A 66 5.16 -7.01 -21.00
C GLU A 66 4.24 -5.81 -20.74
N PRO A 67 2.91 -5.98 -20.52
CA PRO A 67 2.03 -4.86 -20.18
C PRO A 67 2.49 -4.10 -18.94
N LEU A 68 3.02 -4.80 -17.93
CA LEU A 68 3.53 -4.17 -16.72
C LEU A 68 4.82 -3.39 -16.99
N ALA A 69 5.70 -3.91 -17.84
CA ALA A 69 6.92 -3.21 -18.27
C ALA A 69 6.57 -1.90 -18.99
N VAL A 70 5.58 -1.94 -19.89
CA VAL A 70 5.06 -0.77 -20.61
C VAL A 70 4.48 0.25 -19.63
N ALA A 71 3.68 -0.20 -18.66
CA ALA A 71 3.10 0.68 -17.66
C ALA A 71 4.17 1.35 -16.78
N VAL A 72 5.18 0.60 -16.32
CA VAL A 72 6.32 1.14 -15.56
C VAL A 72 7.12 2.13 -16.42
N ALA A 73 7.46 1.78 -17.66
CA ALA A 73 8.17 2.69 -18.56
C ALA A 73 7.39 3.99 -18.82
N THR A 74 6.05 3.91 -18.84
CA THR A 74 5.15 5.06 -18.96
C THR A 74 5.16 5.92 -17.69
N GLU A 75 5.17 5.32 -16.49
CA GLU A 75 5.32 6.08 -15.23
C GLU A 75 6.62 6.90 -15.22
N TRP A 76 7.72 6.31 -15.70
CA TRP A 76 9.01 7.01 -15.83
C TRP A 76 8.95 8.08 -16.91
N ASP A 77 8.33 7.83 -18.07
CA ASP A 77 8.28 8.85 -19.12
C ASP A 77 7.40 10.06 -18.75
N ALA A 78 6.35 9.83 -17.95
CA ALA A 78 5.42 10.85 -17.48
C ALA A 78 6.04 11.89 -16.52
N GLN A 79 7.22 11.61 -15.94
CA GLN A 79 7.89 12.53 -15.01
C GLN A 79 8.34 13.80 -15.71
N LYS A 80 8.20 14.98 -15.09
CA LYS A 80 8.54 16.25 -15.75
C LYS A 80 9.94 16.73 -15.33
N GLU A 81 10.02 17.87 -14.67
CA GLU A 81 11.29 18.45 -14.20
C GLU A 81 11.87 17.67 -13.01
N THR A 82 10.99 17.17 -12.15
CA THR A 82 11.31 16.38 -10.97
C THR A 82 10.63 15.02 -11.04
N ILE A 83 11.24 14.04 -10.37
CA ILE A 83 10.71 12.70 -10.21
C ILE A 83 9.80 12.71 -8.99
N ASP A 84 8.49 12.59 -9.23
CA ASP A 84 7.49 12.44 -8.19
C ASP A 84 7.20 10.96 -7.94
N ARG A 85 7.87 10.40 -6.92
CA ARG A 85 7.71 9.00 -6.53
C ARG A 85 6.29 8.66 -6.09
N SER A 86 5.50 9.63 -5.63
CA SER A 86 4.11 9.38 -5.24
C SER A 86 3.20 9.09 -6.44
N SER A 87 3.62 9.46 -7.64
CA SER A 87 2.91 9.13 -8.89
C SER A 87 3.29 7.76 -9.48
N MET A 88 4.33 7.10 -8.95
CA MET A 88 4.97 5.93 -9.55
C MET A 88 4.67 4.64 -8.77
N HIS A 89 3.39 4.28 -8.69
CA HIS A 89 2.91 3.20 -7.85
C HIS A 89 3.38 1.83 -8.34
N LEU A 90 3.36 1.57 -9.65
CA LEU A 90 3.78 0.30 -10.22
C LEU A 90 5.28 0.10 -10.04
N THR A 91 6.08 1.14 -10.28
CA THR A 91 7.52 1.13 -10.00
C THR A 91 7.79 0.81 -8.53
N SER A 92 7.04 1.41 -7.60
CA SER A 92 7.22 1.19 -6.17
C SER A 92 6.84 -0.24 -5.75
N LEU A 93 5.72 -0.78 -6.28
CA LEU A 93 5.26 -2.12 -6.00
C LEU A 93 6.24 -3.17 -6.55
N SER A 94 6.62 -3.09 -7.82
CA SER A 94 7.60 -4.01 -8.41
C SER A 94 8.97 -3.92 -7.72
N SER A 95 9.41 -2.73 -7.33
CA SER A 95 10.64 -2.57 -6.53
C SER A 95 10.53 -3.29 -5.18
N THR A 96 9.37 -3.24 -4.53
CA THR A 96 9.15 -3.90 -3.24
C THR A 96 9.17 -5.42 -3.37
N VAL A 97 8.56 -5.96 -4.44
CA VAL A 97 8.61 -7.39 -4.75
C VAL A 97 10.05 -7.85 -4.98
N LEU A 98 10.82 -7.11 -5.79
CA LEU A 98 12.20 -7.45 -6.13
C LEU A 98 13.16 -7.33 -4.93
N ASP A 99 13.04 -6.25 -4.14
CA ASP A 99 13.94 -6.00 -3.01
C ASP A 99 13.57 -6.79 -1.76
N ASN A 100 12.31 -7.23 -1.65
CA ASN A 100 11.71 -7.92 -0.51
C ASN A 100 12.33 -7.48 0.84
N PRO A 101 12.13 -6.22 1.26
CA PRO A 101 12.79 -5.66 2.43
C PRO A 101 12.50 -6.43 3.72
N GLY A 102 11.31 -7.03 3.83
CA GLY A 102 10.90 -7.86 4.97
C GLY A 102 11.38 -9.31 4.90
N GLY A 103 12.00 -9.74 3.80
CA GLY A 103 12.44 -11.13 3.60
C GLY A 103 11.31 -12.15 3.69
N LEU A 104 10.07 -11.72 3.40
CA LEU A 104 8.88 -12.56 3.52
C LEU A 104 8.86 -13.60 2.41
N LYS A 105 8.59 -14.86 2.75
CA LYS A 105 8.31 -15.90 1.76
C LYS A 105 6.84 -15.83 1.38
N LYS A 106 6.49 -16.41 0.23
CA LYS A 106 5.09 -16.49 -0.22
C LYS A 106 4.15 -17.08 0.83
N MET A 107 4.55 -18.15 1.51
CA MET A 107 3.71 -18.74 2.56
C MET A 107 3.51 -17.79 3.75
N ASP A 108 4.47 -16.94 4.08
CA ASP A 108 4.33 -15.94 5.15
C ASP A 108 3.26 -14.91 4.76
N ILE A 109 3.28 -14.46 3.51
CA ILE A 109 2.29 -13.51 2.95
C ILE A 109 0.90 -14.16 2.89
N VAL A 110 0.80 -15.40 2.40
CA VAL A 110 -0.47 -16.14 2.34
C VAL A 110 -1.05 -16.31 3.75
N ASN A 111 -0.24 -16.70 4.73
CA ASN A 111 -0.69 -16.84 6.11
C ASN A 111 -1.14 -15.51 6.70
N TYR A 112 -0.42 -14.41 6.42
CA TYR A 112 -0.81 -13.07 6.85
C TYR A 112 -2.19 -12.69 6.31
N LEU A 113 -2.43 -12.91 5.01
CA LEU A 113 -3.71 -12.62 4.36
C LEU A 113 -4.84 -13.49 4.92
N VAL A 114 -4.63 -14.80 5.09
CA VAL A 114 -5.64 -15.71 5.64
C VAL A 114 -6.01 -15.31 7.08
N ASN A 115 -5.03 -14.92 7.89
CA ASN A 115 -5.28 -14.48 9.26
C ASN A 115 -5.99 -13.11 9.31
N TYR A 116 -5.81 -12.25 8.30
CA TYR A 116 -6.45 -10.95 8.25
C TYR A 116 -7.96 -11.05 7.93
N ILE A 117 -8.39 -12.06 7.18
CA ILE A 117 -9.78 -12.22 6.72
C ILE A 117 -10.78 -12.26 7.87
N THR A 118 -10.45 -12.85 9.03
CA THR A 118 -11.34 -12.87 10.19
C THR A 118 -11.57 -11.50 10.81
N THR A 119 -10.66 -10.56 10.54
CA THR A 119 -10.68 -9.18 11.03
C THR A 119 -11.01 -8.18 9.92
N ASP A 120 -11.50 -8.64 8.77
CA ASP A 120 -11.86 -7.76 7.66
C ASP A 120 -13.02 -6.84 8.04
N ALA A 121 -12.90 -5.56 7.70
CA ALA A 121 -13.87 -4.52 8.06
C ALA A 121 -15.29 -4.85 7.59
N ILE A 122 -15.45 -5.53 6.44
CA ILE A 122 -16.77 -5.85 5.89
C ILE A 122 -17.52 -6.91 6.71
N LEU A 123 -16.83 -7.60 7.63
CA LEU A 123 -17.45 -8.59 8.52
C LEU A 123 -17.99 -7.96 9.80
N PHE A 124 -17.70 -6.68 10.09
CA PHE A 124 -18.12 -6.02 11.33
C PHE A 124 -19.19 -4.97 11.04
N HIS A 125 -20.43 -5.32 11.30
CA HIS A 125 -21.58 -4.46 11.08
C HIS A 125 -21.94 -3.67 12.35
N SER A 126 -22.57 -2.51 12.17
CA SER A 126 -23.00 -1.67 13.29
C SER A 126 -24.12 -2.36 14.08
N SER A 127 -23.95 -2.44 15.40
CA SER A 127 -25.00 -2.91 16.33
C SER A 127 -25.88 -1.78 16.87
N HIS A 128 -25.39 -0.53 16.85
CA HIS A 128 -26.05 0.59 17.52
C HIS A 128 -26.76 1.55 16.58
N GLU A 129 -26.35 1.61 15.31
CA GLU A 129 -26.92 2.53 14.33
C GLU A 129 -27.65 1.76 13.22
N GLN A 130 -28.98 1.69 13.34
CA GLN A 130 -29.84 0.92 12.43
C GLN A 130 -29.68 1.36 10.97
N ARG A 131 -29.59 2.67 10.72
CA ARG A 131 -29.47 3.18 9.34
C ARG A 131 -28.15 2.79 8.69
N LEU A 132 -27.06 2.79 9.46
CA LEU A 132 -25.76 2.31 9.00
C LEU A 132 -25.80 0.80 8.76
N LYS A 133 -26.40 0.01 9.66
CA LYS A 133 -26.56 -1.43 9.50
C LYS A 133 -27.31 -1.80 8.22
N GLU A 134 -28.39 -1.07 7.90
CA GLU A 134 -29.14 -1.25 6.65
C GLU A 134 -28.26 -1.03 5.40
N LEU A 135 -27.44 0.03 5.41
CA LEU A 135 -26.53 0.32 4.30
C LEU A 135 -25.41 -0.73 4.19
N GLN A 136 -24.84 -1.15 5.31
CA GLN A 136 -23.83 -2.22 5.34
C GLN A 136 -24.38 -3.54 4.82
N LEU A 137 -25.60 -3.92 5.23
CA LEU A 137 -26.24 -5.12 4.71
C LEU A 137 -26.52 -5.01 3.19
N ALA A 138 -26.97 -3.84 2.72
CA ALA A 138 -27.25 -3.64 1.30
C ALA A 138 -25.99 -3.70 0.42
N GLU A 139 -24.88 -3.11 0.88
CA GLU A 139 -23.67 -2.95 0.08
C GLU A 139 -22.59 -4.03 0.35
N TRP A 140 -22.46 -4.51 1.60
CA TRP A 140 -21.38 -5.42 2.00
C TRP A 140 -21.78 -6.88 2.00
N SER A 141 -23.01 -7.23 2.39
CA SER A 141 -23.47 -8.64 2.35
C SER A 141 -23.34 -9.28 0.96
N PRO A 142 -23.64 -8.60 -0.17
CA PRO A 142 -23.41 -9.18 -1.49
C PRO A 142 -21.96 -9.54 -1.78
N ILE A 143 -20.99 -8.80 -1.22
CA ILE A 143 -19.56 -9.07 -1.37
C ILE A 143 -19.18 -10.33 -0.59
N VAL A 144 -19.68 -10.45 0.65
CA VAL A 144 -19.46 -11.64 1.50
C VAL A 144 -20.09 -12.89 0.86
N ASP A 145 -21.32 -12.78 0.36
CA ASP A 145 -22.03 -13.87 -0.32
C ASP A 145 -21.31 -14.31 -1.60
N TRP A 146 -20.83 -13.34 -2.40
CA TRP A 146 -20.00 -13.63 -3.57
C TRP A 146 -18.71 -14.35 -3.18
N PHE A 147 -18.02 -13.89 -2.14
CA PHE A 147 -16.76 -14.48 -1.69
C PHE A 147 -16.97 -15.92 -1.22
N ASN A 148 -17.99 -16.15 -0.40
CA ASN A 148 -18.40 -17.46 0.08
C ASN A 148 -18.67 -18.43 -1.08
N LYS A 149 -19.45 -17.99 -2.07
CA LYS A 149 -19.76 -18.78 -3.27
C LYS A 149 -18.56 -19.03 -4.16
N ARG A 150 -17.69 -18.02 -4.35
CA ARG A 150 -16.56 -18.08 -5.29
C ARG A 150 -15.43 -18.97 -4.80
N TYR A 151 -15.23 -19.02 -3.48
CA TYR A 151 -14.12 -19.72 -2.84
C TYR A 151 -14.53 -20.97 -2.05
N ASP A 152 -15.83 -21.30 -2.03
CA ASP A 152 -16.40 -22.43 -1.29
C ASP A 152 -16.02 -22.34 0.20
N VAL A 153 -16.44 -21.23 0.81
CA VAL A 153 -16.18 -20.90 2.22
C VAL A 153 -17.44 -20.32 2.86
N GLU A 154 -17.45 -20.24 4.20
CA GLU A 154 -18.60 -19.76 4.98
C GLU A 154 -18.19 -18.68 5.98
N LEU A 155 -17.91 -17.47 5.47
CA LEU A 155 -17.70 -16.29 6.29
C LEU A 155 -19.04 -15.71 6.77
N LYS A 156 -19.08 -15.28 8.02
CA LYS A 156 -20.25 -14.67 8.65
C LYS A 156 -19.88 -13.30 9.19
N ALA A 157 -20.69 -12.30 8.86
CA ALA A 157 -20.61 -11.00 9.49
C ALA A 157 -21.11 -11.08 10.95
N THR A 158 -20.56 -10.23 11.80
CA THR A 158 -20.89 -10.06 13.22
C THR A 158 -21.29 -8.61 13.48
N ASP A 159 -22.15 -8.38 14.46
CA ASP A 159 -22.45 -7.05 15.00
C ASP A 159 -21.84 -6.80 16.39
N GLY A 160 -21.04 -7.76 16.86
CA GLY A 160 -20.22 -7.65 18.07
C GLY A 160 -18.76 -7.34 17.79
N LEU A 161 -17.98 -7.18 18.86
CA LEU A 161 -16.52 -7.00 18.80
C LEU A 161 -15.75 -8.33 18.76
N GLU A 162 -16.47 -9.45 18.86
CA GLU A 162 -15.89 -10.78 18.84
C GLU A 162 -15.46 -11.16 17.42
N VAL A 163 -14.20 -11.57 17.29
CA VAL A 163 -13.65 -12.02 16.00
C VAL A 163 -14.28 -13.38 15.66
N PRO A 164 -14.96 -13.51 14.51
CA PRO A 164 -15.55 -14.78 14.11
C PRO A 164 -14.44 -15.82 13.85
N SER A 165 -14.65 -17.04 14.33
CA SER A 165 -13.76 -18.15 14.02
C SER A 165 -13.99 -18.63 12.60
N LEU A 166 -12.91 -18.99 11.89
CA LEU A 166 -13.03 -19.58 10.56
C LEU A 166 -13.59 -20.99 10.68
N PRO A 167 -14.64 -21.34 9.91
CA PRO A 167 -15.08 -22.73 9.83
C PRO A 167 -13.94 -23.65 9.34
N PRO A 168 -13.92 -24.91 9.76
CA PRO A 168 -12.95 -25.89 9.29
C PRO A 168 -12.89 -25.92 7.76
N GLY A 169 -11.68 -25.91 7.18
CA GLY A 169 -11.49 -25.94 5.72
C GLY A 169 -11.44 -24.58 5.03
N THR A 170 -12.03 -23.52 5.62
CA THR A 170 -12.03 -22.16 5.02
C THR A 170 -10.61 -21.64 4.78
N ALA A 171 -9.78 -21.66 5.83
CA ALA A 171 -8.38 -21.24 5.74
C ALA A 171 -7.59 -22.03 4.69
N MET A 172 -7.86 -23.33 4.55
CA MET A 172 -7.21 -24.21 3.57
C MET A 172 -7.61 -23.86 2.14
N ASN A 173 -8.90 -23.64 1.87
CA ASN A 173 -9.40 -23.28 0.54
C ASN A 173 -8.84 -21.94 0.08
N ILE A 174 -8.83 -20.94 0.97
CA ILE A 174 -8.28 -19.61 0.67
C ILE A 174 -6.76 -19.70 0.48
N SER A 175 -6.04 -20.38 1.38
CA SER A 175 -4.59 -20.55 1.27
C SER A 175 -4.19 -21.24 -0.03
N ARG A 176 -4.93 -22.28 -0.44
CA ARG A 176 -4.74 -22.97 -1.73
C ARG A 176 -4.91 -22.00 -2.90
N TYR A 177 -5.96 -21.18 -2.88
CA TYR A 177 -6.21 -20.19 -3.94
C TYR A 177 -5.10 -19.14 -4.01
N LEU A 178 -4.75 -18.51 -2.88
CA LEU A 178 -3.69 -17.49 -2.84
C LEU A 178 -2.33 -18.06 -3.24
N SER A 179 -2.05 -19.32 -2.88
CA SER A 179 -0.83 -20.01 -3.27
C SER A 179 -0.75 -20.34 -4.77
N SER A 180 -1.84 -20.22 -5.52
CA SER A 180 -1.81 -20.46 -6.98
C SER A 180 -1.18 -19.30 -7.77
N TYR A 181 -1.07 -18.11 -7.18
CA TYR A 181 -0.46 -16.94 -7.83
C TYR A 181 1.07 -17.06 -7.87
N ASN A 182 1.69 -16.48 -8.89
CA ASN A 182 3.15 -16.41 -9.02
C ASN A 182 3.74 -15.32 -8.10
N GLU A 183 5.06 -15.38 -7.87
CA GLU A 183 5.82 -14.36 -7.10
C GLU A 183 6.45 -13.30 -8.02
N ALA A 184 6.08 -13.33 -9.30
CA ALA A 184 6.72 -12.53 -10.34
C ALA A 184 6.42 -11.03 -10.17
N ALA A 185 7.44 -10.21 -10.39
CA ALA A 185 7.32 -8.75 -10.46
C ALA A 185 6.80 -8.28 -11.82
#